data_AF-A0A0W0UB49-F1
#
_entry.id   AF-A0A0W0UB49-F1
#
_cell.length_a   1.000
_cell.length_b   1.000
_cell.length_c   1.000
_cell.angle_alpha   90.00
_cell.angle_beta   90.00
_cell.angle_gamma   90.00
#
_symmetry.space_group_name_H-M   'P 1'
#
loop_
_entity.id
_entity.type
_entity.pdbx_description
1 polymer ?
#
loop_
_entity_poly.entity_id
_entity_poly.type
_entity_poly.pdbx_seq_one_letter_code
_entity_poly.pdbx_strand_id
1 'polypeptide(L)' 'MQKLYLHIAFGLLFSVASSVALSLSESAIQSQQDIQDACRAQVSAQCMSKRCPDKVDDNCKKVCDDMADNQCRWAGE' A
#
# COMPACT_ATOMS: atom_id res chain seq x y z
N MET A 1 34.64 -26.74 27.94
CA MET A 1 33.65 -25.86 28.62
C MET A 1 33.46 -24.51 27.95
N GLN A 2 34.51 -23.81 27.53
CA GLN A 2 34.41 -22.45 26.93
C GLN A 2 33.59 -22.37 25.63
N LYS A 3 33.66 -23.41 24.78
CA LYS A 3 32.87 -23.49 23.52
C LYS A 3 31.36 -23.67 23.76
N LEU A 4 30.97 -24.29 24.89
CA LEU A 4 29.56 -24.50 25.25
C LEU A 4 28.90 -23.18 25.68
N TYR A 5 29.62 -22.35 26.43
CA TYR A 5 29.18 -21.02 26.83
C TYR A 5 28.99 -20.08 25.62
N LEU A 6 29.86 -20.18 24.61
CA LEU A 6 29.76 -19.38 23.39
C LEU A 6 28.46 -19.67 22.61
N HIS A 7 28.07 -20.96 22.53
CA HIS A 7 26.84 -21.36 21.84
C HIS A 7 25.57 -21.01 22.64
N ILE A 8 25.61 -21.12 23.98
CA ILE A 8 24.50 -20.70 24.84
C ILE A 8 24.30 -19.19 24.76
N ALA A 9 25.38 -18.40 24.77
CA ALA A 9 25.30 -16.94 24.63
C ALA A 9 24.74 -16.51 23.26
N PHE A 10 25.12 -17.21 22.19
CA PHE A 10 24.62 -16.92 20.84
C PHE A 10 23.13 -17.27 20.68
N GLY A 11 22.67 -18.38 21.27
CA GLY A 11 21.25 -18.76 21.26
C GLY A 11 20.36 -17.79 22.05
N LEU A 12 20.88 -17.20 23.13
CA LEU A 12 20.11 -16.26 23.96
C LEU A 12 19.85 -14.94 23.23
N LEU A 13 20.82 -14.45 22.44
CA LEU A 13 20.70 -13.20 21.69
C LEU A 13 19.65 -13.24 20.57
N PHE A 14 19.42 -14.41 19.98
CA PHE A 14 18.43 -14.56 18.89
C PHE A 14 16.98 -14.57 19.40
N SER A 15 16.76 -14.95 20.67
CA SER A 15 15.41 -15.04 21.26
C SER A 15 14.75 -13.70 21.56
N VAL A 16 15.52 -12.62 21.65
CA VAL A 16 15.03 -11.27 22.02
C VAL A 16 14.60 -10.45 20.79
N ALA A 17 14.89 -10.92 19.57
CA ALA A 17 14.64 -10.19 18.34
C ALA A 17 13.25 -10.44 17.70
N SER A 18 12.45 -11.36 18.24
CA SER A 18 11.24 -11.87 17.55
C SER A 18 9.94 -11.13 17.82
N SER A 19 9.93 -10.03 18.59
CA SER A 19 8.70 -9.45 19.13
C SER A 19 8.35 -8.03 18.68
N VAL A 20 8.71 -7.64 17.45
CA VAL A 20 8.21 -6.41 16.82
C VAL A 20 7.54 -6.69 15.48
N ALA A 21 6.47 -7.49 15.50
CA ALA A 21 5.46 -7.35 14.46
C ALA A 21 4.81 -5.98 14.69
N LEU A 22 5.22 -4.99 13.89
CA LEU A 22 4.66 -3.64 13.91
C LEU A 22 3.19 -3.79 13.48
N SER A 23 2.29 -3.93 14.45
CA SER A 23 0.85 -3.88 14.19
C SER A 23 0.60 -2.52 13.54
N LEU A 24 0.38 -2.50 12.22
CA LEU A 24 -0.02 -1.29 11.51
C LEU A 24 -1.23 -0.75 12.26
N SER A 25 -1.10 0.45 12.83
CA SER A 25 -2.22 1.06 13.52
C SER A 25 -3.35 1.22 12.53
N GLU A 26 -4.59 1.04 12.98
CA GLU A 26 -5.78 1.20 12.15
C GLU A 26 -5.79 2.56 11.43
N SER A 27 -5.21 3.59 12.06
CA SER A 27 -4.97 4.91 11.47
C SER A 27 -3.99 4.92 10.28
N ALA A 28 -2.96 4.07 10.28
CA ALA A 28 -2.04 3.93 9.16
C ALA A 28 -2.70 3.18 7.99
N ILE A 29 -3.55 2.20 8.29
CA ILE A 29 -4.37 1.47 7.30
C ILE A 29 -5.38 2.45 6.67
N GLN A 30 -6.07 3.25 7.48
CA GLN A 30 -7.01 4.26 7.02
C GLN A 30 -6.33 5.31 6.13
N SER A 31 -5.16 5.81 6.56
CA SER A 31 -4.39 6.77 5.78
C SER A 31 -3.92 6.21 4.43
N GLN A 32 -3.58 4.92 4.34
CA GLN A 32 -3.21 4.29 3.06
C GLN A 32 -4.43 4.17 2.13
N GLN A 33 -5.60 3.83 2.67
CA GLN A 33 -6.85 3.81 1.91
C GLN A 33 -7.23 5.19 1.39
N ASP A 34 -7.15 6.23 2.24
CA ASP A 34 -7.43 7.61 1.86
C ASP A 34 -6.48 8.10 0.74
N ILE A 35 -5.21 7.70 0.78
CA ILE A 35 -4.23 8.03 -0.27
C ILE A 35 -4.57 7.30 -1.59
N GLN A 36 -4.92 6.01 -1.55
CA GLN A 36 -5.35 5.28 -2.75
C GLN A 36 -6.62 5.87 -3.35
N ASP A 37 -7.60 6.20 -2.51
CA ASP A 37 -8.90 6.71 -2.96
C ASP A 37 -8.77 8.13 -3.52
N ALA A 38 -7.96 8.99 -2.89
CA ALA A 38 -7.63 10.30 -3.42
C ALA A 38 -6.90 10.20 -4.78
N CYS A 39 -5.96 9.26 -4.91
CA CYS A 39 -5.27 9.00 -6.18
C CYS A 39 -6.25 8.56 -7.27
N ARG A 40 -7.12 7.58 -6.98
CA ARG A 40 -8.11 7.08 -7.95
C ARG A 40 -9.05 8.19 -8.42
N ALA A 41 -9.57 8.97 -7.49
CA ALA A 41 -10.45 10.09 -7.78
C ALA A 41 -9.74 11.14 -8.67
N GLN A 42 -8.48 11.45 -8.38
CA GLN A 42 -7.70 12.42 -9.14
C GLN A 42 -7.40 11.95 -10.57
N VAL A 43 -6.93 10.71 -10.73
CA VAL A 43 -6.59 10.15 -12.05
C VAL A 43 -7.85 9.96 -12.90
N SER A 44 -8.92 9.41 -12.33
CA SER A 44 -10.21 9.26 -13.04
C SER A 44 -10.76 10.63 -13.45
N ALA A 45 -10.74 11.65 -12.58
CA ALA A 45 -11.19 13.00 -12.92
C ALA A 45 -10.34 13.66 -14.03
N GLN A 46 -9.02 13.50 -14.00
CA GLN A 46 -8.14 14.01 -15.06
C GLN A 46 -8.39 13.29 -16.39
N CYS A 47 -8.54 11.97 -16.35
CA CYS A 47 -8.83 11.17 -17.54
C CYS A 47 -10.19 11.56 -18.14
N MET A 48 -11.24 11.64 -17.32
CA MET A 48 -12.57 12.09 -17.72
C MET A 48 -12.53 13.50 -18.33
N SER A 49 -11.77 14.43 -17.74
CA SER A 49 -11.67 15.80 -18.25
C SER A 49 -10.89 15.93 -19.56
N LYS A 50 -9.97 15.01 -19.86
CA LYS A 50 -9.05 15.10 -21.01
C LYS A 50 -9.46 14.21 -22.17
N ARG A 51 -10.12 13.08 -21.88
CA ARG A 51 -10.32 11.97 -22.83
C ARG A 51 -11.78 11.66 -23.10
N CYS A 52 -12.70 12.00 -22.19
CA CYS A 52 -14.12 11.77 -22.36
C CYS A 52 -14.83 13.07 -22.75
N PRO A 53 -15.04 13.34 -24.05
CA PRO A 53 -15.66 14.59 -24.51
C PRO A 53 -17.13 14.72 -24.06
N ASP A 54 -17.82 13.59 -23.89
CA ASP A 54 -19.13 13.50 -23.27
C ASP A 54 -19.04 12.68 -21.98
N LYS A 55 -19.53 13.22 -20.86
CA LYS A 55 -19.53 12.57 -19.55
C LYS A 55 -20.48 11.35 -19.44
N VAL A 56 -21.12 10.99 -20.55
CA VAL A 56 -22.16 9.94 -20.64
C VAL A 56 -21.63 8.68 -21.31
N ASP A 57 -20.40 8.69 -21.83
CA ASP A 57 -19.78 7.49 -22.41
C ASP A 57 -19.28 6.55 -21.30
N ASP A 58 -20.11 5.57 -20.94
CA ASP A 58 -19.82 4.55 -19.93
C ASP A 58 -18.53 3.75 -20.24
N ASN A 59 -18.18 3.63 -21.53
CA ASN A 59 -16.95 2.95 -21.95
C ASN A 59 -15.73 3.82 -21.64
N CYS A 60 -15.84 5.13 -21.89
CA CYS A 60 -14.78 6.07 -21.56
C CYS A 60 -14.54 6.16 -20.06
N LYS A 61 -15.63 6.20 -19.27
CA LYS A 61 -15.56 6.14 -17.80
C LYS A 61 -14.84 4.87 -17.33
N LYS A 62 -15.22 3.71 -17.87
CA LYS A 62 -14.61 2.43 -17.48
C LYS A 62 -13.11 2.37 -17.79
N VAL A 63 -12.68 2.88 -18.95
CA VAL A 63 -11.25 2.98 -19.30
C VAL A 63 -10.50 3.91 -18.36
N CYS A 64 -11.11 5.02 -17.94
CA CYS A 64 -10.51 5.95 -16.98
C CYS A 64 -10.41 5.35 -15.57
N ASP A 65 -11.41 4.58 -15.14
CA ASP A 65 -11.40 3.88 -13.86
C ASP A 65 -10.35 2.76 -13.86
N ASP A 66 -10.25 1.96 -14.93
CA ASP A 66 -9.19 0.94 -15.07
C ASP A 66 -7.79 1.56 -15.07
N MET A 67 -7.62 2.73 -15.70
CA MET A 67 -6.36 3.48 -15.69
C MET A 67 -6.02 3.99 -14.29
N ALA A 68 -7.02 4.52 -13.57
CA ALA A 68 -6.86 4.99 -12.20
C ALA A 68 -6.49 3.85 -11.26
N ASP A 69 -7.15 2.69 -11.38
CA ASP A 69 -6.83 1.48 -10.61
C ASP A 69 -5.39 1.01 -10.88
N ASN A 70 -4.96 0.98 -12.14
CA ASN A 70 -3.61 0.50 -12.46
C ASN A 70 -2.51 1.47 -12.00
N GLN A 71 -2.75 2.79 -12.04
CA GLN A 71 -1.78 3.79 -11.56
C GLN A 71 -1.74 3.87 -10.03
N CYS A 72 -2.89 3.75 -9.38
CA CYS A 72 -3.01 3.94 -7.93
C CYS A 72 -2.86 2.63 -7.14
N ARG A 73 -2.66 1.48 -7.80
CA ARG A 73 -2.49 0.17 -7.15
C ARG A 73 -1.39 0.13 -6.09
N TRP A 74 -0.36 0.96 -6.26
CA TRP A 74 0.81 1.06 -5.38
C TRP A 74 0.86 2.39 -4.62
N ALA A 75 -0.18 3.22 -4.72
CA ALA A 75 -0.23 4.46 -3.95
C ALA A 75 -0.38 4.08 -2.46
N GLY A 76 0.62 4.39 -1.63
CA GLY A 76 0.60 4.10 -0.19
C GLY A 76 1.45 2.91 0.28
N GLU A 77 2.18 2.23 -0.62
CA GLU A 77 3.31 1.35 -0.24
C GLU A 77 4.59 2.12 0.10
#